data_AF-A0A2R6NG16-F1
#
_entry.id   AF-A0A2R6NG16-F1
#
_cell.length_a   1.000
_cell.length_b   1.000
_cell.length_c   1.000
_cell.angle_alpha   90.00
_cell.angle_beta   90.00
_cell.angle_gamma   90.00
#
_symmetry.space_group_name_H-M   'P 1'
#
loop_
_entity.id
_entity.type
_entity.pdbx_description
1 polymer ?
#
loop_
_entity_poly.entity_id
_entity_poly.type
_entity_poly.pdbx_seq_one_letter_code
_entity_poly.pdbx_strand_id
1 'polypeptide(L)'
;MSSIALARAYQQSFETHPYGTLALTNGALGALGDIVAQLTQNLVRNKLCFPRVFRAESPFQIQPRRVDDHRPPYDILRTVRFFAFGVGMGPVIGRWNFFLERHFPLRPSSIRMPQGQQGKVSLKALGKRVAADQLIMAPIGLALFLGSMGVMEGRDRHHIGEKYSDLFKPLVLANWQVWPLAQV
;
A
#
# COMPACT_ATOMS: atom_id res chain seq x y z
N MET A 1 -28.47 -0.91 5.59
CA MET A 1 -28.44 -1.50 6.95
C MET A 1 -27.19 -2.37 7.19
N SER A 2 -26.69 -3.10 6.18
CA SER A 2 -25.49 -3.96 6.27
C SER A 2 -24.18 -3.22 6.58
N SER A 3 -23.95 -2.03 6.01
CA SER A 3 -22.73 -1.23 6.28
C SER A 3 -22.60 -0.81 7.74
N ILE A 4 -23.72 -0.48 8.39
CA ILE A 4 -23.78 -0.08 9.80
C ILE A 4 -23.51 -1.29 10.71
N ALA A 5 -24.01 -2.48 10.34
CA ALA A 5 -23.75 -3.71 11.09
C ALA A 5 -22.27 -4.12 11.01
N LEU A 6 -21.66 -4.04 9.82
CA LEU A 6 -20.23 -4.32 9.63
C LEU A 6 -19.35 -3.34 10.41
N ALA A 7 -19.66 -2.04 10.37
CA ALA A 7 -18.92 -1.04 11.13
C ALA A 7 -18.99 -1.29 12.64
N ARG A 8 -20.16 -1.68 13.16
CA ARG A 8 -20.34 -2.04 14.57
C ARG A 8 -19.57 -3.30 14.95
N ALA A 9 -19.61 -4.34 14.12
CA ALA A 9 -18.88 -5.58 14.35
C ALA A 9 -17.35 -5.34 14.34
N TYR A 10 -16.85 -4.55 13.40
CA TYR A 10 -15.45 -4.12 13.35
C TYR A 10 -15.07 -3.36 14.63
N GLN A 11 -15.88 -2.39 15.03
CA GLN A 11 -15.61 -1.56 16.22
C GLN A 11 -15.55 -2.41 17.50
N GLN A 12 -16.52 -3.32 17.68
CA GLN A 12 -16.54 -4.26 18.80
C GLN A 12 -15.32 -5.20 18.81
N SER A 13 -14.92 -5.71 17.63
CA SER A 13 -13.71 -6.53 17.50
C SER A 13 -12.44 -5.72 17.81
N PHE A 14 -12.38 -4.46 17.39
CA PHE A 14 -11.25 -3.58 17.61
C PHE A 14 -11.08 -3.22 19.09
N GLU A 15 -12.18 -2.97 19.80
CA GLU A 15 -12.16 -2.65 21.24
C GLU A 15 -11.73 -3.84 22.09
N THR A 16 -12.12 -5.06 21.70
CA THR A 16 -11.78 -6.29 22.44
C THR A 16 -10.39 -6.82 22.08
N HIS A 17 -10.03 -6.82 20.79
CA HIS A 17 -8.78 -7.36 20.25
C HIS A 17 -8.18 -6.41 19.20
N PRO A 18 -7.57 -5.29 19.62
CA PRO A 18 -7.13 -4.23 18.71
C PRO A 18 -6.06 -4.73 17.73
N TYR A 19 -5.04 -5.45 18.23
CA TYR A 19 -3.94 -5.92 17.38
C TYR A 19 -4.36 -7.02 16.42
N GLY A 20 -5.22 -7.96 16.85
CA GLY A 20 -5.72 -9.04 15.99
C GLY A 20 -6.63 -8.50 14.89
N THR A 21 -7.52 -7.56 15.24
CA THR A 21 -8.41 -6.91 14.27
C THR A 21 -7.60 -6.13 13.24
N LEU A 22 -6.62 -5.32 13.68
CA LEU A 22 -5.74 -4.58 12.77
C LEU A 22 -4.92 -5.49 11.86
N ALA A 23 -4.38 -6.58 12.38
CA ALA A 23 -3.62 -7.53 11.59
C ALA A 23 -4.50 -8.13 10.49
N LEU A 24 -5.65 -8.69 10.85
CA LEU A 24 -6.54 -9.34 9.90
C LEU A 24 -7.08 -8.37 8.83
N THR A 25 -7.49 -7.17 9.24
CA THR A 25 -8.02 -6.18 8.28
C THR A 25 -6.94 -5.67 7.34
N ASN A 26 -5.73 -5.38 7.83
CA ASN A 26 -4.63 -4.97 6.96
C ASN A 26 -4.21 -6.09 5.99
N GLY A 27 -4.18 -7.34 6.46
CA GLY A 27 -3.95 -8.50 5.59
C GLY A 27 -4.99 -8.60 4.47
N ALA A 28 -6.28 -8.55 4.83
CA ALA A 28 -7.37 -8.62 3.86
C ALA A 28 -7.33 -7.46 2.85
N LEU A 29 -7.08 -6.23 3.31
CA LEU A 29 -6.94 -5.07 2.43
C LEU A 29 -5.74 -5.19 1.49
N GLY A 30 -4.60 -5.68 1.99
CA GLY A 30 -3.41 -5.93 1.17
C GLY A 30 -3.69 -6.96 0.08
N ALA A 31 -4.35 -8.07 0.42
CA ALA A 31 -4.74 -9.10 -0.54
C ALA A 31 -5.71 -8.58 -1.60
N LEU A 32 -6.73 -7.82 -1.19
CA LEU A 32 -7.68 -7.20 -2.11
C LEU A 32 -7.01 -6.21 -3.05
N GLY A 33 -6.09 -5.38 -2.54
CA GLY A 33 -5.30 -4.46 -3.36
C GLY A 33 -4.48 -5.19 -4.42
N ASP A 34 -3.87 -6.31 -4.06
CA ASP A 34 -3.12 -7.13 -5.00
C ASP A 34 -4.02 -7.82 -6.05
N ILE A 35 -5.20 -8.32 -5.65
CA ILE A 35 -6.21 -8.86 -6.58
C ILE A 35 -6.59 -7.80 -7.61
N VAL A 36 -6.92 -6.58 -7.16
CA VAL A 36 -7.26 -5.47 -8.05
C VAL A 36 -6.10 -5.11 -8.96
N ALA A 37 -4.86 -5.09 -8.46
CA ALA A 37 -3.68 -4.82 -9.26
C ALA A 37 -3.47 -5.90 -10.35
N GLN A 38 -3.60 -7.18 -10.00
CA GLN A 38 -3.47 -8.29 -10.96
C GLN A 38 -4.59 -8.28 -11.99
N LEU A 39 -5.84 -8.01 -11.57
CA LEU A 39 -6.97 -7.82 -12.48
C LEU A 39 -6.73 -6.65 -13.43
N THR A 40 -6.28 -5.51 -12.91
CA THR A 40 -5.97 -4.33 -13.72
C THR A 40 -4.87 -4.64 -14.72
N GLN A 41 -3.79 -5.30 -14.30
CA GLN A 41 -2.70 -5.71 -15.19
C GLN A 41 -3.17 -6.66 -16.29
N ASN A 42 -4.08 -7.59 -15.97
CA ASN A 42 -4.66 -8.51 -16.94
C ASN A 42 -5.62 -7.80 -17.91
N LEU A 43 -6.44 -6.87 -17.42
CA LEU A 43 -7.37 -6.08 -18.26
C LEU A 43 -6.62 -5.11 -19.17
N VAL A 44 -5.64 -4.38 -18.63
CA VAL A 44 -4.79 -3.44 -19.37
C VAL A 44 -3.98 -4.17 -20.44
N ARG A 45 -3.36 -5.32 -20.10
CA ARG A 45 -2.63 -6.16 -21.05
C ARG A 45 -3.53 -6.74 -22.14
N ASN A 46 -4.76 -7.14 -21.80
CA ASN A 46 -5.73 -7.65 -22.77
C ASN A 46 -6.32 -6.54 -23.67
N LYS A 47 -6.43 -5.29 -23.18
CA LYS A 47 -6.99 -4.16 -23.94
C LYS A 47 -5.97 -3.32 -24.71
N LEU A 48 -4.70 -3.28 -24.29
CA LEU A 48 -3.61 -2.62 -25.02
C LEU A 48 -2.95 -3.51 -26.08
N CYS A 49 -3.49 -4.71 -26.34
CA CYS A 49 -3.35 -5.34 -27.66
C CYS A 49 -4.25 -4.60 -28.68
N PHE A 50 -4.00 -3.29 -28.84
CA PHE A 50 -4.53 -2.42 -29.88
C PHE A 50 -3.32 -1.89 -30.67
N PRO A 51 -3.52 -1.57 -31.94
CA PRO A 51 -3.12 -2.30 -33.13
C PRO A 51 -1.67 -1.98 -33.54
N ARG A 52 -0.98 -2.98 -34.09
CA ARG A 52 0.42 -2.93 -34.56
C ARG A 52 0.61 -2.07 -35.84
N VAL A 53 0.07 -0.85 -35.90
CA VAL A 53 0.08 0.02 -37.10
C VAL A 53 1.38 0.84 -37.28
N PHE A 54 2.30 0.86 -36.31
CA PHE A 54 3.62 1.51 -36.53
C PHE A 54 4.76 0.48 -36.60
N ARG A 55 4.74 -0.35 -37.64
CA ARG A 55 5.94 -1.07 -38.10
C ARG A 55 6.70 -0.14 -39.04
N ALA A 56 7.60 0.66 -38.49
CA ALA A 56 8.73 1.16 -39.27
C ALA A 56 9.66 -0.04 -39.55
N GLU A 57 9.88 -0.36 -40.83
CA GLU A 57 10.84 -1.38 -41.24
C GLU A 57 12.24 -1.01 -40.73
N SER A 58 12.88 -1.94 -40.03
CA SER A 58 14.32 -1.90 -39.76
C SER A 58 14.92 -3.20 -40.33
N PRO A 59 15.97 -3.13 -41.17
CA PRO A 59 16.46 -4.26 -41.97
C PRO A 59 17.45 -5.17 -41.22
N PHE A 60 17.31 -5.32 -39.90
CA PHE A 60 18.16 -6.22 -39.11
C PHE A 60 17.30 -7.34 -38.50
N GLN A 61 17.46 -8.54 -39.04
CA GLN A 61 16.66 -9.72 -38.72
C GLN A 61 17.07 -10.30 -37.35
N ILE A 62 16.60 -9.69 -36.27
CA ILE A 62 16.64 -10.30 -34.94
C ILE A 62 15.61 -11.43 -34.95
N GLN A 63 16.08 -12.68 -34.76
CA GLN A 63 15.20 -13.84 -34.58
C GLN A 63 14.10 -13.47 -33.59
N PRO A 64 12.81 -13.61 -33.92
CA PRO A 64 11.76 -13.43 -32.94
C PRO A 64 11.93 -14.56 -31.93
N ARG A 65 12.55 -14.26 -30.78
CA ARG A 65 12.47 -15.10 -29.60
C ARG A 65 10.97 -15.33 -29.42
N ARG A 66 10.51 -16.56 -29.60
CA ARG A 66 9.14 -16.94 -29.21
C ARG A 66 9.04 -16.63 -27.73
N VAL A 67 8.52 -15.44 -27.41
CA VAL A 67 7.97 -15.18 -26.10
C VAL A 67 6.75 -16.06 -26.11
N ASP A 68 6.89 -17.29 -25.60
CA ASP A 68 5.74 -18.15 -25.45
C ASP A 68 4.69 -17.33 -24.70
N ASP A 69 3.52 -17.15 -25.32
CA ASP A 69 2.37 -16.42 -24.80
C ASP A 69 1.72 -17.22 -23.66
N HIS A 70 2.55 -17.66 -22.70
CA HIS A 70 2.12 -18.16 -21.42
C HIS A 70 1.64 -16.93 -20.66
N ARG A 71 0.35 -16.63 -20.81
CA ARG A 71 -0.41 -15.80 -19.88
C ARG A 71 0.04 -16.21 -18.48
N PRO A 72 0.76 -15.36 -17.72
CA PRO A 72 1.07 -15.74 -16.36
C PRO A 72 -0.28 -15.91 -15.65
N PRO A 73 -0.60 -17.10 -15.14
CA PRO A 73 -1.84 -17.31 -14.40
C PRO A 73 -1.87 -16.36 -13.21
N TYR A 74 -3.07 -16.09 -12.69
CA TYR A 74 -3.24 -15.32 -11.47
C TYR A 74 -2.30 -15.85 -10.38
N ASP A 75 -1.46 -14.97 -9.83
CA ASP A 75 -0.43 -15.34 -8.87
C ASP A 75 -1.02 -15.30 -7.46
N ILE A 76 -1.57 -16.45 -7.04
CA ILE A 76 -2.13 -16.65 -5.70
C ILE A 76 -1.05 -16.42 -4.65
N LEU A 77 0.18 -16.88 -4.91
CA LEU A 77 1.26 -16.81 -3.93
C LEU A 77 1.67 -15.35 -3.68
N ARG A 78 1.65 -14.50 -4.71
CA ARG A 78 1.79 -13.06 -4.55
C ARG A 78 0.69 -12.49 -3.64
N THR A 79 -0.58 -12.81 -3.88
CA THR A 79 -1.67 -12.32 -3.02
C THR A 79 -1.54 -12.79 -1.56
N VAL A 80 -1.10 -14.04 -1.34
CA VAL A 80 -0.82 -14.57 0.02
C VAL A 80 0.33 -13.81 0.70
N ARG A 81 1.38 -13.43 -0.03
CA ARG A 81 2.47 -12.60 0.52
C ARG A 81 1.98 -11.21 0.92
N PHE A 82 1.13 -10.59 0.11
CA PHE A 82 0.51 -9.30 0.45
C PHE A 82 -0.39 -9.41 1.68
N PHE A 83 -1.14 -10.52 1.81
CA PHE A 83 -1.89 -10.82 3.01
C PHE A 83 -0.98 -10.96 4.23
N ALA A 84 0.05 -11.80 4.17
CA ALA A 84 0.98 -12.04 5.27
C ALA A 84 1.71 -10.76 5.70
N PHE A 85 2.14 -9.95 4.74
CA PHE A 85 2.73 -8.65 5.02
C PHE A 85 1.75 -7.72 5.73
N GLY A 86 0.50 -7.64 5.25
CA GLY A 86 -0.54 -6.83 5.87
C GLY A 86 -0.87 -7.26 7.31
N VAL A 87 -0.93 -8.58 7.55
CA VAL A 87 -1.11 -9.14 8.91
C VAL A 87 0.04 -8.71 9.83
N GLY A 88 1.28 -8.80 9.38
CA GLY A 88 2.45 -8.40 10.17
C GLY A 88 2.54 -6.88 10.40
N MET A 89 2.26 -6.08 9.37
CA MET A 89 2.39 -4.62 9.44
C MET A 89 1.20 -3.93 10.11
N GLY A 90 0.02 -4.53 10.13
CA GLY A 90 -1.19 -3.92 10.71
C GLY A 90 -1.00 -3.42 12.16
N PRO A 91 -0.50 -4.25 13.09
CA PRO A 91 -0.20 -3.81 14.46
C PRO A 91 0.89 -2.75 14.54
N VAL A 92 1.89 -2.79 13.65
CA VAL A 92 3.00 -1.82 13.60
C VAL A 92 2.48 -0.44 13.19
N ILE A 93 1.67 -0.39 12.14
CA ILE A 93 1.00 0.83 11.67
C ILE A 93 0.06 1.38 12.75
N GLY A 94 -0.72 0.51 13.40
CA GLY A 94 -1.59 0.92 14.50
C GLY A 94 -0.82 1.57 15.65
N ARG A 95 0.33 1.00 16.04
CA ARG A 95 1.18 1.56 17.09
C ARG A 95 1.84 2.88 16.68
N TRP A 96 2.24 3.00 15.42
CA TRP A 96 2.76 4.25 14.87
C TRP A 96 1.70 5.37 14.88
N ASN A 97 0.47 5.05 14.48
CA ASN A 97 -0.65 6.00 14.57
C ASN A 97 -0.91 6.45 16.00
N PHE A 98 -0.90 5.53 16.97
CA PHE A 98 -1.02 5.88 18.38
C PHE A 98 0.12 6.80 18.85
N PHE A 99 1.34 6.56 18.39
CA PHE A 99 2.49 7.42 18.66
C PHE A 99 2.30 8.84 18.08
N LEU A 100 1.82 8.96 16.84
CA LEU A 100 1.51 10.25 16.22
C LEU A 100 0.38 10.97 16.94
N GLU A 101 -0.62 10.25 17.44
CA GLU A 101 -1.70 10.82 18.23
C GLU A 101 -1.23 11.43 19.54
N ARG A 102 -0.29 10.77 20.21
CA ARG A 102 0.33 11.24 21.44
C ARG A 102 1.18 12.50 21.22
N HIS A 103 1.99 12.54 20.16
CA HIS A 103 2.96 13.62 19.92
C HIS A 103 2.39 14.80 19.13
N PHE A 104 1.41 14.54 18.27
CA PHE A 104 0.75 15.56 17.44
C PHE A 104 -0.77 15.48 17.62
N PRO A 105 -1.34 15.87 18.77
CA PRO A 105 -2.78 15.80 18.98
C PRO A 105 -3.51 16.71 17.99
N LEU A 106 -4.41 16.14 17.17
CA LEU A 106 -5.26 16.89 16.23
C LEU A 106 -6.29 17.77 16.95
N ARG A 107 -6.52 17.49 18.24
CA ARG A 107 -7.42 18.21 19.13
C ARG A 107 -6.60 18.62 20.35
N PRO A 108 -6.38 19.91 20.64
CA PRO A 108 -5.88 20.30 21.94
C PRO A 108 -6.90 19.83 22.98
N SER A 109 -6.50 18.89 23.83
CA SER A 109 -7.34 18.28 24.89
C SER A 109 -7.78 19.26 25.98
N SER A 110 -7.61 20.58 25.79
CA SER A 110 -7.81 21.62 26.79
C SER A 110 -9.14 22.37 26.69
N ILE A 111 -10.03 22.05 25.74
CA ILE A 111 -11.38 22.64 25.73
C ILE A 111 -12.38 21.50 25.84
N ARG A 112 -12.93 21.31 27.04
CA ARG A 112 -14.18 20.58 27.28
C ARG A 112 -15.29 21.32 26.51
N MET A 113 -15.41 21.02 25.22
CA MET A 113 -16.50 21.54 24.40
C MET A 113 -17.78 20.76 24.75
N PRO A 114 -18.95 21.43 24.77
CA PRO A 114 -20.23 20.76 24.95
C PRO A 114 -20.45 19.67 23.90
N GLN A 115 -21.09 18.58 24.32
CA GLN A 115 -21.43 17.41 23.52
C GLN A 115 -22.21 17.83 22.27
N GLY A 116 -21.54 17.90 21.11
CA GLY A 116 -22.17 18.23 19.81
C GLY A 116 -21.36 19.13 18.87
N GLN A 117 -20.33 19.84 19.34
CA GLN A 117 -19.48 20.67 18.46
C GLN A 117 -18.14 19.98 18.16
N GLN A 118 -18.00 19.45 16.93
CA GLN A 118 -16.70 18.99 16.42
C GLN A 118 -15.79 20.21 16.20
N GLY A 119 -14.79 20.40 17.05
CA GLY A 119 -13.80 21.48 16.88
C GLY A 119 -13.12 21.41 15.51
N LYS A 120 -12.89 22.58 14.88
CA LYS A 120 -12.24 22.68 13.57
C LYS A 120 -10.91 21.91 13.56
N VAL A 121 -10.79 20.93 12.67
CA VAL A 121 -9.54 20.17 12.47
C VAL A 121 -8.46 21.17 12.05
N SER A 122 -7.40 21.31 12.84
CA SER A 122 -6.31 22.22 12.49
C SER A 122 -5.54 21.64 11.31
N LEU A 123 -5.68 22.24 10.12
CA LEU A 123 -4.93 21.88 8.92
C LEU A 123 -3.42 21.84 9.16
N LYS A 124 -2.91 22.67 10.09
CA LYS A 124 -1.50 22.64 10.52
C LYS A 124 -1.13 21.36 11.28
N ALA A 125 -2.02 20.85 12.13
CA ALA A 125 -1.80 19.60 12.86
C ALA A 125 -1.92 18.38 11.93
N LEU A 126 -2.85 18.43 10.97
CA LEU A 126 -2.96 17.43 9.91
C LEU A 126 -1.68 17.39 9.05
N GLY A 127 -1.22 18.56 8.58
CA GLY A 127 0.01 18.67 7.79
C GLY A 127 1.26 18.16 8.53
N LYS A 128 1.38 18.43 9.83
CA LYS A 128 2.49 17.89 10.65
C LYS A 128 2.47 16.36 10.76
N ARG A 129 1.29 15.77 10.94
CA ARG A 129 1.15 14.30 10.97
C ARG A 129 1.51 13.67 9.64
N VAL A 130 0.99 14.24 8.55
CA VAL A 130 1.28 13.78 7.18
C VAL A 130 2.77 13.88 6.90
N ALA A 131 3.41 15.00 7.24
CA ALA A 131 4.85 15.15 7.06
C ALA A 131 5.65 14.12 7.88
N ALA A 132 5.26 13.86 9.13
CA ALA A 132 5.90 12.82 9.94
C ALA A 132 5.74 11.42 9.34
N ASP A 133 4.54 11.10 8.82
CA ASP A 133 4.28 9.85 8.11
C ASP A 133 5.15 9.70 6.86
N GLN A 134 5.19 10.74 6.02
CA GLN A 134 5.89 10.72 4.74
C GLN A 134 7.42 10.73 4.87
N LEU A 135 7.96 11.29 5.96
CA LEU A 135 9.41 11.37 6.18
C LEU A 135 9.97 10.18 6.95
N ILE A 136 9.18 9.56 7.83
CA ILE A 136 9.67 8.48 8.71
C ILE A 136 9.04 7.14 8.30
N MET A 137 7.73 7.05 8.37
CA MET A 137 7.03 5.78 8.21
C MET A 137 7.02 5.31 6.75
N ALA A 138 6.91 6.22 5.79
CA ALA A 138 6.89 5.89 4.37
C ALA A 138 8.21 5.24 3.91
N PRO A 139 9.42 5.81 4.15
CA PRO A 139 10.68 5.15 3.80
C PRO A 139 10.89 3.82 4.53
N ILE A 140 10.57 3.75 5.82
CA ILE A 140 10.71 2.51 6.62
C ILE A 140 9.74 1.44 6.12
N GLY A 141 8.48 1.79 5.88
CA GLY A 141 7.45 0.90 5.38
C GLY A 141 7.76 0.38 3.98
N LEU A 142 8.22 1.25 3.08
CA LEU A 142 8.70 0.85 1.75
C LEU A 142 9.89 -0.09 1.84
N ALA A 143 10.86 0.21 2.73
CA ALA A 143 11.98 -0.67 2.95
C ALA A 143 11.50 -2.04 3.44
N LEU A 144 10.69 -2.11 4.50
CA LEU A 144 10.17 -3.38 5.01
C LEU A 144 9.35 -4.15 3.97
N PHE A 145 8.59 -3.44 3.14
CA PHE A 145 7.83 -4.05 2.05
C PHE A 145 8.74 -4.67 0.98
N LEU A 146 9.71 -3.91 0.45
CA LEU A 146 10.63 -4.42 -0.58
C LEU A 146 11.45 -5.61 -0.07
N GLY A 147 11.92 -5.53 1.17
CA GLY A 147 12.71 -6.58 1.81
C GLY A 147 11.90 -7.83 2.08
N SER A 148 10.74 -7.69 2.73
CA SER A 148 9.87 -8.84 3.04
C SER A 148 9.38 -9.52 1.77
N MET A 149 9.01 -8.77 0.72
CA MET A 149 8.64 -9.34 -0.57
C MET A 149 9.81 -10.05 -1.24
N GLY A 150 11.01 -9.46 -1.22
CA GLY A 150 12.22 -10.09 -1.76
C GLY A 150 12.55 -11.42 -1.06
N VAL A 151 12.42 -11.45 0.27
CA VAL A 151 12.63 -12.66 1.08
C VAL A 151 11.55 -13.71 0.80
N MET A 152 10.27 -13.33 0.74
CA MET A 152 9.16 -14.25 0.46
C MET A 152 9.12 -14.76 -0.98
N GLU A 153 9.76 -14.06 -1.91
CA GLU A 153 9.99 -14.52 -3.29
C GLU A 153 11.19 -15.47 -3.40
N GLY A 154 11.95 -15.67 -2.32
CA GLY A 154 13.13 -16.56 -2.31
C GLY A 154 14.31 -16.02 -3.11
N ARG A 155 14.40 -14.69 -3.32
CA ARG A 155 15.49 -14.09 -4.10
C ARG A 155 16.78 -14.03 -3.30
N ASP A 156 17.92 -14.15 -4.00
CA ASP A 156 19.22 -13.94 -3.37
C ASP A 156 19.37 -12.52 -2.81
N ARG A 157 20.17 -12.40 -1.74
CA ARG A 157 20.45 -11.13 -1.07
C ARG A 157 20.98 -10.05 -2.03
N HIS A 158 21.75 -10.45 -3.03
CA HIS A 158 22.26 -9.54 -4.06
C HIS A 158 21.12 -8.96 -4.91
N HIS A 159 20.23 -9.80 -5.43
CA HIS A 159 19.06 -9.38 -6.20
C HIS A 159 18.08 -8.53 -5.38
N ILE A 160 17.98 -8.78 -4.07
CA ILE A 160 17.22 -7.92 -3.17
C ILE A 160 17.90 -6.54 -3.10
N GLY A 161 19.22 -6.48 -2.89
CA GLY A 161 19.98 -5.23 -2.83
C GLY A 161 19.88 -4.40 -4.11
N GLU A 162 19.95 -5.02 -5.28
CA GLU A 162 19.73 -4.38 -6.58
C GLU A 162 18.32 -3.80 -6.67
N LYS A 163 17.30 -4.60 -6.34
CA LYS A 163 15.90 -4.17 -6.33
C LYS A 163 15.67 -2.97 -5.41
N TYR A 164 16.32 -2.92 -4.25
CA TYR A 164 16.30 -1.75 -3.38
C TYR A 164 16.94 -0.54 -4.06
N SER A 165 18.13 -0.70 -4.64
CA SER A 165 18.86 0.40 -5.25
C SER A 165 18.11 1.01 -6.43
N ASP A 166 17.41 0.17 -7.19
CA ASP A 166 16.64 0.54 -8.37
C ASP A 166 15.26 1.12 -8.03
N LEU A 167 14.54 0.49 -7.09
CA LEU A 167 13.13 0.81 -6.84
C LEU A 167 12.91 1.72 -5.63
N PHE A 168 13.80 1.75 -4.64
CA PHE A 168 13.54 2.49 -3.40
C PHE A 168 13.37 3.99 -3.65
N LYS A 169 14.30 4.60 -4.39
CA LYS A 169 14.23 6.03 -4.75
C LYS A 169 12.97 6.36 -5.54
N PRO A 170 12.68 5.74 -6.70
CA PRO A 170 11.49 6.09 -7.46
C PRO A 170 10.19 5.84 -6.68
N LEU A 171 10.14 4.81 -5.82
CA LEU A 171 8.97 4.56 -4.99
C LEU A 171 8.76 5.63 -3.91
N VAL A 172 9.83 6.09 -3.24
CA VAL A 172 9.74 7.19 -2.27
C VAL A 172 9.29 8.47 -2.96
N LEU A 173 9.87 8.81 -4.12
CA LEU A 173 9.46 9.99 -4.88
C LEU A 173 8.01 9.90 -5.35
N ALA A 174 7.58 8.74 -5.88
CA ALA A 174 6.19 8.52 -6.29
C ALA A 174 5.23 8.67 -5.10
N ASN A 175 5.60 8.13 -3.93
CA ASN A 175 4.82 8.26 -2.70
C ASN A 175 4.64 9.74 -2.31
N TRP A 176 5.71 10.53 -2.36
CA TRP A 176 5.67 11.97 -2.11
C TRP A 176 4.92 12.78 -3.17
N GLN A 177 4.78 12.28 -4.39
CA GLN A 177 3.98 12.94 -5.45
C GLN A 177 2.49 12.64 -5.32
N VAL A 178 2.13 11.40 -4.98
CA VAL A 178 0.74 10.95 -4.94
C VAL A 178 0.01 11.48 -3.72
N TRP A 179 0.64 11.52 -2.55
CA TRP A 179 -0.04 11.91 -1.31
C TRP A 179 -0.50 13.37 -1.24
N PRO A 180 0.27 14.36 -1.70
CA PRO A 180 -0.23 15.74 -1.80
C PRO A 180 -1.47 15.84 -2.69
N LEU A 181 -1.51 15.08 -3.79
CA LEU A 181 -2.67 15.04 -4.69
C LEU A 181 -3.88 14.37 -4.04
N ALA A 182 -3.68 13.36 -3.19
CA ALA A 182 -4.74 12.71 -2.45
C ALA A 182 -5.37 13.59 -1.35
N GLN A 183 -4.77 14.74 -1.03
CA GLN A 183 -5.20 15.65 0.02
C GLN A 183 -5.89 16.92 -0.48
N VAL A 184 -5.91 17.15 -1.80
CA VAL A 184 -6.62 18.24 -2.48
C VAL A 184 -7.98 17.74 -2.95
#